data_AF-A0A966USC9-F1
#
_entry.id   AF-A0A966USC9-F1
#
_cell.length_a   1.000
_cell.length_b   1.000
_cell.length_c   1.000
_cell.angle_alpha   90.00
_cell.angle_beta   90.00
_cell.angle_gamma   90.00
#
_symmetry.space_group_name_H-M   'P 1'
#
loop_
_entity.id
_entity.type
_entity.pdbx_description
1 polymer ?
#
loop_
_entity_poly.entity_id
_entity_poly.type
_entity_poly.pdbx_seq_one_letter_code
_entity_poly.pdbx_strand_id
1 'polypeptide(L)'
;MTDKQKRFALLSRFDKYYKFKLEQEPRYNKWVEQWSANALIESYGLELCYELLEYYFEVTDNPSWSHFAYIAHDILERKQEQEKDLNDRLQRRKMAKEWLSE
;
A
#
# COMPACT_ATOMS: atom_id res chain seq x y z
N MET A 1 -13.61 15.99 3.07
CA MET A 1 -12.68 15.89 4.22
C MET A 1 -11.58 16.92 4.04
N THR A 2 -11.24 17.68 5.08
CA THR A 2 -10.05 18.57 5.06
C THR A 2 -8.77 17.74 5.06
N ASP A 3 -7.64 18.30 4.61
CA ASP A 3 -6.39 17.52 4.56
C ASP A 3 -5.94 17.04 5.93
N LYS A 4 -6.19 17.84 6.98
CA LYS A 4 -6.03 17.41 8.37
C LYS A 4 -6.86 16.17 8.70
N GLN A 5 -8.13 16.13 8.29
CA GLN A 5 -8.98 14.96 8.51
C GLN A 5 -8.47 13.73 7.76
N LYS A 6 -7.98 13.89 6.53
CA LYS A 6 -7.42 12.79 5.72
C LYS A 6 -6.16 12.20 6.38
N ARG A 7 -5.24 13.04 6.88
CA ARG A 7 -4.04 12.60 7.61
C ARG A 7 -4.38 11.70 8.79
N PHE A 8 -5.28 12.17 9.65
CA PHE A 8 -5.69 11.40 10.83
C PHE A 8 -6.56 10.19 10.47
N ALA A 9 -7.31 10.24 9.37
CA ALA A 9 -8.08 9.09 8.88
C ALA A 9 -7.14 7.93 8.48
N LEU A 10 -6.03 8.23 7.78
CA LEU A 10 -5.04 7.21 7.41
C LEU A 10 -4.37 6.59 8.64
N LEU A 11 -3.92 7.42 9.58
CA LEU A 11 -3.35 6.93 10.85
C LEU A 11 -4.36 6.11 11.65
N SER A 12 -5.63 6.55 11.72
CA SER A 12 -6.68 5.81 12.41
C SER A 12 -6.99 4.47 11.74
N ARG A 13 -6.83 4.38 10.42
CA ARG A 13 -6.99 3.12 9.68
C ARG A 13 -5.84 2.16 10.01
N PHE A 14 -4.61 2.66 10.06
CA PHE A 14 -3.45 1.90 10.53
C PHE A 14 -3.66 1.33 11.94
N ASP A 15 -4.08 2.18 12.88
CA ASP A 15 -4.38 1.77 14.27
C ASP A 15 -5.39 0.62 14.33
N LYS A 16 -6.44 0.67 13.49
CA LYS A 16 -7.47 -0.37 13.42
C LYS A 16 -6.92 -1.69 12.91
N TYR A 17 -6.13 -1.69 11.83
CA TYR A 17 -5.53 -2.91 11.30
C TYR A 17 -4.49 -3.50 12.26
N TYR A 18 -3.69 -2.65 12.90
CA TYR A 18 -2.73 -3.07 13.90
C TYR A 18 -3.41 -3.76 15.09
N LYS A 19 -4.47 -3.15 15.62
CA LYS A 19 -5.27 -3.73 16.70
C LYS A 19 -5.98 -5.02 16.28
N PHE A 20 -6.43 -5.11 15.03
CA PHE A 20 -7.07 -6.33 14.51
C PHE A 20 -6.08 -7.49 14.38
N LYS A 21 -4.86 -7.24 13.88
CA LYS A 21 -3.86 -8.30 13.64
C LYS A 21 -3.11 -8.72 14.90
N LEU A 22 -2.77 -7.77 15.77
CA LEU A 22 -1.87 -7.99 16.91
C LEU A 22 -2.55 -7.85 18.27
N GLU A 23 -3.83 -7.48 18.31
CA GLU A 23 -4.60 -7.20 19.54
C GLU A 23 -3.96 -6.13 20.45
N GLN A 24 -3.00 -5.37 19.93
CA GLN A 24 -2.24 -4.35 20.64
C GLN A 24 -2.46 -2.98 20.01
N GLU A 25 -2.09 -1.92 20.73
CA GLU A 25 -2.05 -0.57 20.18
C GLU A 25 -0.65 -0.24 19.66
N PRO A 26 -0.54 0.36 18.47
CA PRO A 26 0.76 0.72 17.93
C PRO A 26 1.38 1.87 18.73
N ARG A 27 2.68 1.78 18.98
CA ARG A 27 3.42 2.78 19.76
C ARG A 27 4.12 3.77 18.83
N TYR A 28 3.49 4.90 18.55
CA TYR A 28 4.12 6.02 17.83
C TYR A 28 3.46 7.37 18.17
N ASN A 29 4.15 8.47 17.86
CA ASN A 29 3.62 9.81 18.09
C ASN A 29 2.79 10.29 16.89
N LYS A 30 1.46 10.29 17.04
CA LYS A 30 0.50 10.72 16.01
C LYS A 30 0.74 12.13 15.47
N TRP A 31 1.31 13.04 16.26
CA TRP A 31 1.57 14.41 15.83
C TRP A 31 2.82 14.55 14.96
N VAL A 32 3.78 13.64 15.10
CA VAL A 32 4.96 13.59 14.23
C VAL A 32 4.58 12.87 12.94
N GLU A 33 3.91 11.73 13.07
CA GLU A 33 3.54 10.87 11.94
C GLU A 33 2.42 11.43 11.06
N GLN A 34 1.76 12.52 11.46
CA GLN A 34 0.82 13.20 10.57
C GLN A 34 1.52 13.74 9.31
N TRP A 35 2.80 14.11 9.39
CA TRP A 35 3.53 14.67 8.25
C TRP A 35 3.91 13.61 7.24
N SER A 36 4.31 12.42 7.70
CA SER A 36 4.51 11.25 6.82
C SER A 36 3.19 10.82 6.18
N ALA A 37 2.09 10.80 6.94
CA ALA A 37 0.76 10.57 6.38
C ALA A 37 0.37 11.62 5.32
N ASN A 38 0.71 12.90 5.54
CA ASN A 38 0.45 13.95 4.57
C ASN A 38 1.16 13.70 3.24
N ALA A 39 2.47 13.43 3.33
CA ALA A 39 3.32 13.24 2.16
C ALA A 39 2.86 12.03 1.32
N LEU A 40 2.44 10.94 1.98
CA LEU A 40 1.88 9.77 1.30
C LEU A 40 0.56 10.10 0.59
N ILE A 41 -0.35 10.81 1.26
CA ILE A 41 -1.64 11.19 0.67
C ILE A 41 -1.46 12.16 -0.50
N GLU A 42 -0.51 13.09 -0.40
CA GLU A 42 -0.17 14.02 -1.50
C GLU A 42 0.46 13.30 -2.70
N SER A 43 1.27 12.27 -2.45
CA SER A 43 1.96 11.53 -3.53
C SER A 43 1.05 10.53 -4.24
N TYR A 44 0.21 9.81 -3.49
CA TYR A 44 -0.50 8.63 -3.96
C TYR A 44 -2.03 8.75 -3.92
N GLY A 45 -2.54 9.73 -3.18
CA GLY A 45 -3.96 9.80 -2.87
C GLY A 45 -4.37 8.86 -1.72
N LEU A 46 -5.54 9.14 -1.15
CA LEU A 46 -6.04 8.45 0.04
C LEU A 46 -6.42 7.00 -0.23
N GLU A 47 -7.03 6.72 -1.38
CA GLU A 47 -7.52 5.40 -1.76
C GLU A 47 -6.35 4.42 -1.95
N LEU A 48 -5.35 4.81 -2.75
CA LEU A 48 -4.15 4.00 -2.96
C LEU A 48 -3.40 3.75 -1.64
N CYS A 49 -3.33 4.75 -0.75
CA CYS A 49 -2.72 4.57 0.57
C CYS A 49 -3.44 3.49 1.39
N TYR A 50 -4.76 3.33 1.27
CA TYR A 50 -5.49 2.26 1.95
C TYR A 50 -5.17 0.89 1.39
N GLU A 51 -5.11 0.75 0.07
CA GLU A 51 -4.74 -0.52 -0.59
C GLU A 51 -3.31 -0.95 -0.27
N LEU A 52 -2.37 0.01 -0.25
CA LEU A 52 -0.97 -0.24 0.14
C LEU A 52 -0.87 -0.67 1.60
N LEU A 53 -1.66 -0.05 2.47
CA LEU A 53 -1.69 -0.38 3.89
C LEU A 53 -2.25 -1.77 4.12
N GLU A 54 -3.34 -2.15 3.46
CA GLU A 54 -3.90 -3.50 3.53
C GLU A 54 -2.86 -4.55 3.12
N TYR A 55 -2.23 -4.36 1.95
CA TYR A 55 -1.16 -5.24 1.48
C TYR A 55 0.04 -5.31 2.44
N TYR A 56 0.43 -4.18 3.02
CA TYR A 56 1.51 -4.13 4.01
C TYR A 56 1.23 -5.01 5.24
N PHE A 57 -0.01 -4.98 5.74
CA PHE A 57 -0.42 -5.82 6.86
C PHE A 57 -0.57 -7.29 6.49
N GLU A 58 -0.82 -7.63 5.22
CA GLU A 58 -0.79 -9.03 4.78
C GLU A 58 0.63 -9.60 4.77
N VAL A 59 1.60 -8.84 4.25
CA VAL A 59 2.98 -9.31 4.06
C VAL A 59 3.84 -9.23 5.32
N THR A 60 3.59 -8.24 6.18
CA THR A 60 4.50 -7.94 7.30
C THR A 60 4.00 -8.52 8.62
N ASP A 61 4.84 -9.31 9.31
CA ASP A 61 4.50 -9.88 10.62
C ASP A 61 4.54 -8.84 11.75
N ASN A 62 5.54 -7.94 11.73
CA ASN A 62 5.70 -6.87 12.71
C ASN A 62 5.53 -5.48 12.05
N PRO A 63 4.29 -5.05 11.80
CA PRO A 63 4.01 -3.76 11.17
C PRO A 63 4.46 -2.58 12.04
N SER A 64 5.01 -1.54 11.42
CA SER A 64 5.29 -0.26 12.08
C SER A 64 4.95 0.86 11.10
N TRP A 65 4.40 1.97 11.62
CA TRP A 65 4.06 3.12 10.78
C TRP A 65 5.28 3.70 10.07
N SER A 66 6.40 3.84 10.78
CA SER A 66 7.64 4.37 10.19
C SER A 66 8.17 3.49 9.07
N HIS A 67 8.06 2.16 9.24
CA HIS A 67 8.44 1.20 8.23
C HIS A 67 7.52 1.28 7.01
N PHE A 68 6.20 1.32 7.24
CA PHE A 68 5.21 1.50 6.16
C PHE A 68 5.48 2.78 5.35
N ALA A 69 5.68 3.91 6.03
CA ALA A 69 5.93 5.19 5.36
C ALA A 69 7.23 5.18 4.53
N TYR A 70 8.25 4.43 4.97
CA TYR A 70 9.50 4.26 4.25
C TYR A 70 9.33 3.39 2.99
N ILE A 71 8.64 2.24 3.10
CA ILE A 71 8.55 1.26 2.01
C ILE A 71 7.33 1.43 1.10
N ALA A 72 6.43 2.38 1.37
CA ALA A 72 5.18 2.54 0.62
C ALA A 72 5.40 2.69 -0.89
N HIS A 73 6.47 3.41 -1.28
CA HIS A 73 6.86 3.55 -2.69
C HIS A 73 7.26 2.21 -3.31
N ASP A 74 8.16 1.49 -2.64
CA ASP A 74 8.65 0.20 -3.10
C ASP A 74 7.51 -0.82 -3.24
N ILE A 75 6.55 -0.84 -2.30
CA ILE A 75 5.37 -1.71 -2.40
C ILE A 75 4.58 -1.41 -3.68
N LEU A 76 4.38 -0.13 -3.98
CA LEU A 76 3.63 0.28 -5.16
C LEU A 76 4.36 -0.13 -6.45
N GLU A 77 5.66 0.14 -6.52
CA GLU A 77 6.48 -0.22 -7.69
C GLU A 77 6.45 -1.73 -7.92
N ARG A 78 6.68 -2.54 -6.88
CA ARG A 78 6.64 -4.02 -7.01
C ARG A 78 5.28 -4.53 -7.45
N LYS A 79 4.18 -3.93 -6.98
CA LYS A 79 2.83 -4.28 -7.45
C LYS A 79 2.66 -4.00 -8.95
N GLN A 80 3.08 -2.81 -9.40
CA GLN A 80 2.99 -2.43 -10.81
C GLN A 80 3.86 -3.31 -11.71
N GLU A 81 5.07 -3.65 -11.25
CA GLU A 81 5.95 -4.60 -11.96
C GLU A 81 5.29 -5.97 -12.11
N GLN A 82 4.68 -6.49 -11.04
CA GLN A 82 3.99 -7.78 -11.07
C GLN A 82 2.80 -7.79 -12.04
N GLU A 83 1.98 -6.73 -12.04
CA GLU A 83 0.85 -6.59 -12.96
C GLU A 83 1.32 -6.51 -14.42
N LYS A 84 2.38 -5.74 -14.68
CA LYS A 84 2.98 -5.64 -16.00
C LYS A 84 3.50 -6.98 -16.48
N ASP A 85 4.21 -7.71 -15.63
CA ASP A 85 4.70 -9.06 -15.91
C ASP A 85 3.57 -10.03 -16.26
N LEU A 86 2.46 -10.00 -15.51
CA LEU A 86 1.30 -10.85 -15.76
C LEU A 86 0.66 -10.53 -17.11
N ASN A 87 0.49 -9.24 -17.41
CA ASN A 87 -0.07 -8.78 -18.68
C ASN A 87 0.82 -9.19 -19.86
N ASP A 88 2.13 -9.01 -19.75
CA ASP A 88 3.08 -9.43 -20.79
C ASP A 88 3.02 -10.95 -21.03
N ARG A 89 2.92 -11.76 -19.96
CA ARG A 89 2.75 -13.21 -20.09
C ARG A 89 1.43 -13.57 -20.79
N LEU A 90 0.34 -12.87 -20.48
CA LEU A 90 -0.95 -13.08 -21.14
C LEU A 90 -0.90 -12.73 -22.63
N GLN A 91 -0.30 -11.59 -22.99
CA GLN A 91 -0.14 -11.18 -24.39
C GLN A 91 0.76 -12.14 -25.16
N ARG A 92 1.90 -12.56 -24.60
CA ARG A 92 2.78 -13.56 -25.22
C ARG A 92 2.06 -14.88 -25.47
N ARG A 93 1.22 -15.33 -24.54
CA ARG A 93 0.42 -16.56 -24.70
C ARG A 93 -0.65 -16.42 -25.79
N LYS A 94 -1.22 -15.22 -26.00
CA LYS A 94 -2.16 -14.98 -27.10
C LYS A 94 -1.45 -15.01 -28.45
N MET A 95 -0.36 -14.24 -28.59
CA MET A 95 0.43 -14.22 -29.83
C MET A 95 0.98 -15.60 -30.19
N ALA A 96 1.45 -16.38 -29.20
CA ALA A 96 1.92 -17.75 -29.44
C ALA A 96 0.81 -18.68 -29.94
N LYS A 97 -0.43 -18.51 -29.47
CA LYS A 97 -1.58 -19.28 -29.97
C LYS A 97 -1.96 -18.89 -31.38
N GLU A 98 -1.96 -17.59 -31.68
CA GLU A 98 -2.22 -17.06 -33.03
C GLU A 98 -1.18 -17.59 -34.02
N TRP A 99 0.11 -17.58 -33.64
CA TRP A 99 1.20 -18.08 -34.47
C TRP A 99 1.15 -19.60 -34.73
N LEU A 100 0.66 -20.38 -33.77
CA LEU A 100 0.48 -21.83 -33.92
C LEU A 100 -0.76 -22.22 -34.73
N SER A 101 -1.65 -21.26 -35.01
CA SER A 101 -2.88 -21.50 -35.77
C SER A 101 -2.78 -21.13 -37.26
N GLU A 102 -1.65 -20.58 -37.70
CA GLU A 102 -1.22 -20.48 -39.10
C GLU A 102 -0.47 -21.75 -39.55
#